data_AF-A0A6I5CGE7-F1
#
_entry.id   AF-A0A6I5CGE7-F1
#
_cell.length_a   1.000
_cell.length_b   1.000
_cell.length_c   1.000
_cell.angle_alpha   90.00
_cell.angle_beta   90.00
_cell.angle_gamma   90.00
#
_symmetry.space_group_name_H-M   'P 1'
#
loop_
_entity.id
_entity.type
_entity.pdbx_description
1 polymer ?
#
loop_
_entity_poly.entity_id
_entity_poly.type
_entity_poly.pdbx_seq_one_letter_code
_entity_poly.pdbx_strand_id
1 'polypeptide(L)'
;VAPRPRAVPAVERFEAAWLGRAAGCLLGKPVEKIALQGIRELARATGNWPLSTWFTARGVPEDLAAAHPWNRRSAATCLAENIDGMPEDDDLDHPLLGLLLLRRHGRGFTTADLARLWLDELPAGRTFTAERVAYRNLLLGIEPPRTARHRNPFREWIGGLIRADVHGWTNPGDPGAAAEQAYRDAALTHTGNGVYAAMFAAALIAAAASGAHDVHACLATG
;
A
#
# COMPACT_ATOMS: atom_id res chain seq x y z
N VAL A 1 -22.46 -1.35 -27.95
CA VAL A 1 -22.68 -0.21 -27.02
C VAL A 1 -21.35 0.51 -26.87
N ALA A 2 -21.23 1.76 -27.30
CA ALA A 2 -20.00 2.52 -27.07
C ALA A 2 -19.82 2.74 -25.55
N PRO A 3 -18.61 2.55 -24.98
CA PRO A 3 -18.40 2.81 -23.56
C PRO A 3 -18.73 4.28 -23.28
N ARG A 4 -19.57 4.53 -22.25
CA ARG A 4 -19.80 5.89 -21.75
C ARG A 4 -18.44 6.54 -21.45
N PRO A 5 -18.22 7.81 -21.84
CA PRO A 5 -17.01 8.51 -21.48
C PRO A 5 -16.87 8.51 -19.96
N ARG A 6 -15.73 8.00 -19.47
CA ARG A 6 -15.44 7.95 -18.03
C ARG A 6 -15.27 9.38 -17.54
N ALA A 7 -16.09 9.79 -16.58
CA ALA A 7 -15.84 11.04 -15.87
C ALA A 7 -14.50 10.92 -15.14
N VAL A 8 -13.58 11.85 -15.40
CA VAL A 8 -12.35 11.96 -14.64
C VAL A 8 -12.73 12.47 -13.24
N PRO A 9 -12.33 11.78 -12.16
CA PRO A 9 -12.60 12.24 -10.82
C PRO A 9 -11.97 13.61 -10.58
N ALA A 10 -12.64 14.42 -9.75
CA ALA A 10 -12.11 15.72 -9.36
C ALA A 10 -10.76 15.56 -8.62
N VAL A 11 -9.84 16.50 -8.80
CA VAL A 11 -8.47 16.44 -8.23
C VAL A 11 -8.50 16.25 -6.72
N GLU A 12 -9.47 16.88 -6.06
CA GLU A 12 -9.69 16.83 -4.61
C GLU A 12 -9.97 15.40 -4.12
N ARG A 13 -10.55 14.53 -4.95
CA ARG A 13 -10.77 13.11 -4.60
C ARG A 13 -9.48 12.31 -4.61
N PHE A 14 -8.58 12.59 -5.55
CA PHE A 14 -7.27 11.95 -5.59
C PHE A 14 -6.37 12.45 -4.46
N GLU A 15 -6.45 13.75 -4.15
CA GLU A 15 -5.78 14.34 -3.00
C GLU A 15 -6.28 13.70 -1.69
N ALA A 16 -7.60 13.60 -1.51
CA ALA A 16 -8.18 12.93 -0.34
C ALA A 16 -7.77 11.44 -0.24
N ALA A 17 -7.69 10.72 -1.37
CA ALA A 17 -7.21 9.34 -1.38
C ALA A 17 -5.73 9.23 -0.98
N TRP A 18 -4.88 10.12 -1.50
CA TRP A 18 -3.46 10.19 -1.14
C TRP A 18 -3.26 10.52 0.34
N LEU A 19 -3.98 11.54 0.85
CA LEU A 19 -3.95 11.92 2.27
C LEU A 19 -4.48 10.81 3.17
N GLY A 20 -5.54 10.10 2.76
CA GLY A 20 -6.09 8.97 3.49
C GLY A 20 -5.09 7.82 3.63
N ARG A 21 -4.37 7.50 2.55
CA ARG A 21 -3.25 6.53 2.56
C ARG A 21 -2.14 6.98 3.50
N ALA A 22 -1.68 8.23 3.37
CA ALA A 22 -0.64 8.78 4.22
C ALA A 22 -1.02 8.74 5.70
N ALA A 23 -2.26 9.14 6.03
CA ALA A 23 -2.79 9.09 7.39
C ALA A 23 -2.86 7.66 7.93
N GLY A 24 -3.36 6.70 7.14
CA GLY A 24 -3.42 5.29 7.54
C GLY A 24 -2.04 4.71 7.84
N CYS A 25 -1.07 4.95 6.96
CA CYS A 25 0.31 4.49 7.15
C CYS A 25 0.94 5.15 8.38
N LEU A 26 0.83 6.47 8.54
CA LEU A 26 1.35 7.20 9.71
C LEU A 26 0.76 6.67 11.02
N LEU A 27 -0.56 6.43 11.07
CA LEU A 27 -1.24 5.95 12.28
C LEU A 27 -0.77 4.55 12.68
N GLY A 28 -0.47 3.68 11.70
CA GLY A 28 -0.01 2.31 11.94
C GLY A 28 1.46 2.21 12.34
N LYS A 29 2.31 3.08 11.82
CA LYS A 29 3.78 3.03 11.99
C LYS A 29 4.27 2.91 13.44
N PRO A 30 3.78 3.68 14.44
CA PRO A 30 4.27 3.58 15.82
C PRO A 30 3.96 2.23 16.49
N VAL A 31 2.88 1.58 16.05
CA VAL A 31 2.31 0.37 16.65
C VAL A 31 2.49 -0.87 15.78
N GLU A 32 3.27 -0.78 14.70
CA GLU A 32 3.63 -1.91 13.85
C GLU A 32 4.24 -3.03 14.72
N LYS A 33 3.68 -4.25 14.63
CA LYS A 33 4.05 -5.45 15.41
C LYS A 33 3.60 -5.45 16.88
N ILE A 34 2.85 -4.45 17.33
CA ILE A 34 2.17 -4.48 18.63
C ILE A 34 0.85 -5.25 18.49
N ALA A 35 0.56 -6.16 19.41
CA ALA A 35 -0.71 -6.88 19.42
C ALA A 35 -1.89 -5.93 19.70
N LEU A 36 -3.08 -6.27 19.21
CA LEU A 36 -4.29 -5.44 19.38
C LEU A 36 -4.57 -5.04 20.84
N GLN A 37 -4.27 -5.94 21.79
CA GLN A 37 -4.40 -5.64 23.21
C GLN A 37 -3.48 -4.48 23.62
N GLY A 38 -2.18 -4.54 23.26
CA GLY A 38 -1.23 -3.47 23.56
C GLY A 38 -1.58 -2.14 22.89
N ILE A 39 -2.06 -2.18 21.64
CA ILE A 39 -2.57 -0.99 20.94
C ILE A 39 -3.70 -0.33 21.74
N ARG A 40 -4.65 -1.13 22.25
CA ARG A 40 -5.77 -0.64 23.06
C ARG A 40 -5.33 -0.12 24.42
N GLU A 41 -4.37 -0.77 25.07
CA GLU A 41 -3.83 -0.34 26.36
C GLU A 41 -3.12 1.01 26.21
N LEU A 42 -2.22 1.15 25.23
CA LEU A 42 -1.55 2.41 24.90
C LEU A 42 -2.56 3.53 24.59
N ALA A 43 -3.53 3.26 23.72
CA ALA A 43 -4.55 4.23 23.34
C ALA A 43 -5.44 4.65 24.53
N ARG A 44 -5.82 3.73 25.42
CA ARG A 44 -6.61 4.06 26.62
C ARG A 44 -5.80 4.88 27.62
N ALA A 45 -4.53 4.56 27.81
CA ALA A 45 -3.65 5.28 28.74
C ALA A 45 -3.55 6.77 28.40
N THR A 46 -3.65 7.13 27.11
CA THR A 46 -3.61 8.52 26.64
C THR A 46 -4.99 9.10 26.33
N GLY A 47 -6.09 8.42 26.68
CA GLY A 47 -7.46 8.87 26.38
C GLY A 47 -7.83 8.86 24.89
N ASN A 48 -7.06 8.19 24.03
CA ASN A 48 -7.25 8.10 22.59
C ASN A 48 -7.93 6.77 22.17
N TRP A 49 -8.79 6.20 23.03
CA TRP A 49 -9.58 5.00 22.68
C TRP A 49 -11.09 5.26 22.81
N PRO A 50 -11.90 5.08 21.73
CA PRO A 50 -11.51 4.75 20.36
C PRO A 50 -10.57 5.79 19.73
N LEU A 51 -9.79 5.37 18.73
CA LEU A 51 -8.82 6.25 18.06
C LEU A 51 -9.54 7.44 17.42
N SER A 52 -9.13 8.64 17.82
CA SER A 52 -9.62 9.92 17.26
C SER A 52 -8.49 10.86 16.87
N THR A 53 -7.25 10.54 17.25
CA THR A 53 -6.03 11.27 16.90
C THR A 53 -4.82 10.32 16.83
N TRP A 54 -3.62 10.86 16.62
CA TRP A 54 -2.36 10.12 16.51
C TRP A 54 -1.90 9.53 17.85
N PHE A 55 -1.09 8.47 17.80
CA PHE A 55 -0.43 7.94 18.99
C PHE A 55 0.59 8.94 19.53
N THR A 56 0.72 9.04 20.84
CA THR A 56 1.69 9.90 21.53
C THR A 56 2.41 9.11 22.62
N ALA A 57 3.68 9.41 22.88
CA ALA A 57 4.36 8.87 24.06
C ALA A 57 4.07 9.69 25.32
N ARG A 58 3.55 10.92 25.17
CA ARG A 58 3.23 11.79 26.31
C ARG A 58 2.08 11.21 27.12
N GLY A 59 2.32 11.04 28.42
CA GLY A 59 1.32 10.52 29.36
C GLY A 59 1.17 9.00 29.36
N VAL A 60 2.00 8.26 28.61
CA VAL A 60 2.04 6.80 28.71
C VAL A 60 2.83 6.38 29.96
N PRO A 61 2.26 5.55 30.86
CA PRO A 61 2.98 5.01 32.02
C PRO A 61 4.26 4.25 31.62
N GLU A 62 5.32 4.36 32.41
CA GLU A 62 6.63 3.78 32.10
C GLU A 62 6.59 2.26 31.97
N ASP A 63 5.84 1.58 32.85
CA ASP A 63 5.63 0.14 32.82
C ASP A 63 4.92 -0.31 31.55
N LEU A 64 3.93 0.46 31.10
CA LEU A 64 3.21 0.20 29.86
C LEU A 64 4.09 0.44 28.63
N ALA A 65 4.87 1.52 28.61
CA ALA A 65 5.83 1.81 27.54
C ALA A 65 6.93 0.74 27.46
N ALA A 66 7.34 0.15 28.60
CA ALA A 66 8.27 -0.95 28.63
C ALA A 66 7.65 -2.27 28.12
N ALA A 67 6.37 -2.51 28.42
CA ALA A 67 5.64 -3.69 27.95
C ALA A 67 5.35 -3.65 26.44
N HIS A 68 5.02 -2.46 25.91
CA HIS A 68 4.71 -2.22 24.50
C HIS A 68 5.58 -1.10 23.93
N PRO A 69 6.87 -1.35 23.70
CA PRO A 69 7.79 -0.31 23.25
C PRO A 69 7.41 0.19 21.86
N TRP A 70 7.47 1.51 21.67
CA TRP A 70 7.29 2.14 20.37
C TRP A 70 8.31 1.61 19.35
N ASN A 71 7.88 1.50 18.09
CA ASN A 71 8.77 1.08 17.02
C ASN A 71 9.94 2.07 16.85
N ARG A 72 11.17 1.59 17.10
CA ARG A 72 12.39 2.43 17.09
C ARG A 72 12.65 3.15 15.76
N ARG A 73 12.16 2.62 14.64
CA ARG A 73 12.35 3.23 13.31
C ARG A 73 11.38 4.38 13.05
N SER A 74 10.19 4.35 13.66
CA SER A 74 9.12 5.30 13.39
C SER A 74 8.78 6.23 14.56
N ALA A 75 9.14 5.88 15.80
CA ALA A 75 8.80 6.67 16.99
C ALA A 75 9.29 8.13 16.92
N ALA A 76 10.46 8.35 16.33
CA ALA A 76 11.06 9.68 16.19
C ALA A 76 10.33 10.60 15.19
N THR A 77 9.41 10.07 14.37
CA THR A 77 8.76 10.82 13.29
C THR A 77 7.23 10.63 13.21
N CYS A 78 6.68 9.61 13.86
CA CYS A 78 5.28 9.20 13.68
C CYS A 78 4.43 9.31 14.97
N LEU A 79 5.00 9.78 16.07
CA LEU A 79 4.24 10.12 17.28
C LEU A 79 3.75 11.57 17.20
N ALA A 80 2.58 11.86 17.77
CA ALA A 80 1.88 13.15 17.68
C ALA A 80 2.78 14.37 17.90
N GLU A 81 3.69 14.28 18.87
CA GLU A 81 4.65 15.32 19.22
C GLU A 81 5.81 15.53 18.23
N ASN A 82 5.99 14.61 17.28
CA ASN A 82 7.11 14.56 16.33
C ASN A 82 6.67 14.59 14.86
N ILE A 83 5.36 14.57 14.57
CA ILE A 83 4.85 14.54 13.19
C ILE A 83 5.18 15.85 12.48
N ASP A 84 5.90 15.75 11.37
CA ASP A 84 6.16 16.81 10.41
C ASP A 84 5.94 16.26 8.99
N GLY A 85 4.67 16.19 8.59
CA GLY A 85 4.24 15.51 7.36
C GLY A 85 4.31 13.97 7.45
N MET A 86 4.22 13.31 6.30
CA MET A 86 4.31 11.86 6.20
C MET A 86 5.78 11.44 5.97
N PRO A 87 6.41 10.69 6.89
CA PRO A 87 7.75 10.15 6.66
C PRO A 87 7.74 9.11 5.54
N GLU A 88 8.85 8.98 4.81
CA GLU A 88 9.03 7.96 3.75
C GLU A 88 8.64 6.56 4.22
N ASP A 89 8.03 5.79 3.31
CA ASP A 89 7.52 4.45 3.54
C ASP A 89 7.30 3.69 2.23
N ASP A 90 7.43 2.36 2.25
CA ASP A 90 7.14 1.55 1.07
C ASP A 90 5.67 1.60 0.65
N ASP A 91 4.73 1.81 1.58
CA ASP A 91 3.32 2.08 1.27
C ASP A 91 3.13 3.37 0.43
N LEU A 92 4.06 4.32 0.46
CA LEU A 92 3.98 5.59 -0.27
C LEU A 92 4.84 5.57 -1.54
N ASP A 93 6.00 4.91 -1.48
CA ASP A 93 6.92 4.79 -2.60
C ASP A 93 6.34 3.99 -3.76
N HIS A 94 5.64 2.89 -3.47
CA HIS A 94 5.11 2.01 -4.51
C HIS A 94 4.04 2.67 -5.40
N PRO A 95 3.04 3.41 -4.88
CA PRO A 95 2.14 4.19 -5.73
C PRO A 95 2.86 5.22 -6.61
N LEU A 96 3.90 5.90 -6.11
CA LEU A 96 4.70 6.85 -6.91
C LEU A 96 5.47 6.14 -8.03
N LEU A 97 6.06 4.99 -7.72
CA LEU A 97 6.72 4.14 -8.71
C LEU A 97 5.73 3.64 -9.77
N GLY A 98 4.50 3.30 -9.37
CA GLY A 98 3.42 2.94 -10.28
C GLY A 98 2.99 4.10 -11.18
N LEU A 99 2.96 5.35 -10.68
CA LEU A 99 2.73 6.52 -11.53
C LEU A 99 3.85 6.70 -12.56
N LEU A 100 5.11 6.50 -12.16
CA LEU A 100 6.25 6.55 -13.07
C LEU A 100 6.18 5.47 -14.14
N LEU A 101 5.78 4.24 -13.77
CA LEU A 101 5.52 3.14 -14.69
C LEU A 101 4.48 3.52 -15.74
N LEU A 102 3.34 4.04 -15.30
CA LEU A 102 2.25 4.45 -16.20
C LEU A 102 2.67 5.60 -17.11
N ARG A 103 3.51 6.53 -16.62
CA ARG A 103 4.05 7.62 -17.44
C ARG A 103 5.03 7.12 -18.51
N ARG A 104 5.85 6.12 -18.22
CA ARG A 104 6.86 5.58 -19.16
C ARG A 104 6.29 4.56 -20.15
N HIS A 105 5.39 3.70 -19.70
CA HIS A 105 4.92 2.54 -20.45
C HIS A 105 3.41 2.54 -20.75
N GLY A 106 2.67 3.53 -20.24
CA GLY A 106 1.23 3.61 -20.39
C GLY A 106 0.47 2.54 -19.61
N ARG A 107 -0.86 2.50 -19.79
CA ARG A 107 -1.74 1.52 -19.11
C ARG A 107 -1.51 0.08 -19.58
N GLY A 108 -0.82 -0.11 -20.70
CA GLY A 108 -0.47 -1.40 -21.31
C GLY A 108 0.87 -1.99 -20.87
N PHE A 109 1.52 -1.47 -19.82
CA PHE A 109 2.80 -1.97 -19.33
C PHE A 109 2.80 -3.48 -19.08
N THR A 110 3.94 -4.13 -19.21
CA THR A 110 4.12 -5.55 -18.89
C THR A 110 4.79 -5.71 -17.52
N THR A 111 4.67 -6.89 -16.90
CA THR A 111 5.45 -7.23 -15.69
C THR A 111 6.95 -7.06 -15.91
N ALA A 112 7.45 -7.26 -17.13
CA ALA A 112 8.85 -7.04 -17.50
C ALA A 112 9.21 -5.54 -17.55
N ASP A 113 8.29 -4.65 -17.94
CA ASP A 113 8.50 -3.20 -17.84
C ASP A 113 8.63 -2.77 -16.38
N LEU A 114 7.78 -3.30 -15.50
CA LEU A 114 7.89 -3.05 -14.06
C LEU A 114 9.21 -3.58 -13.48
N ALA A 115 9.62 -4.78 -13.85
CA ALA A 115 10.90 -5.35 -13.42
C ALA A 115 12.09 -4.47 -13.79
N ARG A 116 12.13 -3.97 -15.03
CA ARG A 116 13.15 -3.01 -15.48
C ARG A 116 13.09 -1.71 -14.69
N LEU A 117 11.89 -1.15 -14.52
CA LEU A 117 11.70 0.07 -13.73
C LEU A 117 12.22 -0.08 -12.29
N TRP A 118 12.03 -1.24 -11.66
CA TRP A 118 12.54 -1.50 -10.31
C TRP A 118 14.07 -1.49 -10.27
N LEU A 119 14.73 -2.07 -11.26
CA LEU A 119 16.19 -2.07 -11.36
C LEU A 119 16.75 -0.66 -11.62
N ASP A 120 16.02 0.17 -12.35
CA ASP A 120 16.42 1.53 -12.69
C ASP A 120 16.20 2.52 -11.52
N GLU A 121 15.08 2.40 -10.80
CA GLU A 121 14.58 3.48 -9.93
C GLU A 121 14.42 3.09 -8.46
N LEU A 122 14.17 1.81 -8.14
CA LEU A 122 13.85 1.37 -6.79
C LEU A 122 15.09 0.80 -6.10
N PRO A 123 15.65 1.45 -5.06
CA PRO A 123 16.80 0.88 -4.36
C PRO A 123 16.43 -0.44 -3.69
N ALA A 124 17.22 -1.49 -3.91
CA ALA A 124 16.95 -2.83 -3.34
C ALA A 124 16.75 -2.82 -1.82
N GLY A 125 17.39 -1.89 -1.10
CA GLY A 125 17.26 -1.70 0.34
C GLY A 125 15.87 -1.21 0.82
N ARG A 126 15.02 -0.76 -0.10
CA ARG A 126 13.68 -0.19 0.15
C ARG A 126 12.53 -1.15 -0.15
N THR A 127 12.83 -2.41 -0.46
CA THR A 127 11.80 -3.46 -0.61
C THR A 127 11.75 -4.36 0.61
N PHE A 128 10.64 -5.01 0.91
CA PHE A 128 10.54 -5.92 2.06
C PHE A 128 9.93 -7.26 1.65
N THR A 129 10.11 -8.30 2.45
CA THR A 129 9.45 -9.61 2.28
C THR A 129 9.45 -10.18 0.84
N ALA A 130 8.29 -10.30 0.19
CA ALA A 130 8.14 -10.86 -1.14
C ALA A 130 8.85 -10.03 -2.20
N GLU A 131 8.74 -8.71 -2.10
CA GLU A 131 9.38 -7.73 -2.97
C GLU A 131 10.89 -7.84 -2.87
N ARG A 132 11.44 -7.94 -1.65
CA ARG A 132 12.89 -8.10 -1.44
C ARG A 132 13.42 -9.37 -2.09
N VAL A 133 12.69 -10.48 -1.96
CA VAL A 133 13.09 -11.75 -2.58
C VAL A 133 12.97 -11.69 -4.10
N ALA A 134 11.91 -11.10 -4.63
CA ALA A 134 11.73 -10.92 -6.06
C ALA A 134 12.80 -9.99 -6.66
N TYR A 135 13.16 -8.90 -5.97
CA TYR A 135 14.25 -8.02 -6.36
C TYR A 135 15.59 -8.77 -6.39
N ARG A 136 15.90 -9.56 -5.35
CA ARG A 136 17.08 -10.44 -5.37
C ARG A 136 17.05 -11.38 -6.57
N ASN A 137 15.88 -11.94 -6.89
CA ASN A 137 15.74 -12.84 -8.05
C ASN A 137 16.03 -12.12 -9.37
N LEU A 138 15.56 -10.88 -9.55
CA LEU A 138 15.92 -10.05 -10.70
C LEU A 138 17.44 -9.85 -10.79
N LEU A 139 18.10 -9.50 -9.68
CA LEU A 139 19.57 -9.33 -9.63
C LEU A 139 20.35 -10.63 -9.92
N LEU A 140 19.72 -11.79 -9.75
CA LEU A 140 20.27 -13.10 -10.12
C LEU A 140 19.93 -13.51 -11.57
N GLY A 141 19.32 -12.62 -12.36
CA GLY A 141 18.91 -12.88 -13.74
C GLY A 141 17.69 -13.78 -13.88
N ILE A 142 16.87 -13.93 -12.83
CA ILE A 142 15.59 -14.64 -12.92
C ILE A 142 14.53 -13.65 -13.38
N GLU A 143 13.90 -13.96 -14.51
CA GLU A 143 12.86 -13.11 -15.10
C GLU A 143 11.44 -13.42 -14.58
N PRO A 144 10.52 -12.44 -14.61
CA PRO A 144 9.11 -12.67 -14.32
C PRO A 144 8.48 -13.72 -15.26
N PRO A 145 7.50 -14.52 -14.79
CA PRO A 145 6.92 -14.52 -13.44
C PRO A 145 7.68 -15.41 -12.44
N ARG A 146 8.86 -15.94 -12.80
CA ARG A 146 9.63 -16.84 -11.92
C ARG A 146 10.18 -16.11 -10.69
N THR A 147 10.39 -14.80 -10.80
CA THR A 147 10.75 -13.89 -9.70
C THR A 147 9.86 -14.06 -8.47
N ALA A 148 8.54 -14.18 -8.66
CA ALA A 148 7.57 -14.34 -7.57
C ALA A 148 7.61 -15.73 -6.92
N ARG A 149 8.10 -16.76 -7.63
CA ARG A 149 8.04 -18.16 -7.18
C ARG A 149 9.36 -18.67 -6.62
N HIS A 150 10.48 -18.24 -7.18
CA HIS A 150 11.77 -18.78 -6.85
C HIS A 150 12.20 -18.42 -5.43
N ARG A 151 12.11 -19.39 -4.51
CA ARG A 151 12.51 -19.26 -3.10
C ARG A 151 11.87 -18.04 -2.42
N ASN A 152 10.63 -17.71 -2.78
CA ASN A 152 9.87 -16.63 -2.19
C ASN A 152 8.76 -17.19 -1.27
N PRO A 153 8.98 -17.27 0.05
CA PRO A 153 7.97 -17.77 0.98
C PRO A 153 6.86 -16.74 1.27
N PHE A 154 7.09 -15.47 0.95
CA PHE A 154 6.19 -14.35 1.27
C PHE A 154 5.23 -14.01 0.12
N ARG A 155 5.29 -14.76 -0.99
CA ARG A 155 4.54 -14.50 -2.25
C ARG A 155 3.02 -14.40 -2.13
N GLU A 156 2.44 -14.74 -0.98
CA GLU A 156 1.00 -14.62 -0.70
C GLU A 156 0.67 -13.60 0.41
N TRP A 157 1.65 -12.79 0.82
CA TRP A 157 1.48 -11.73 1.82
C TRP A 157 0.92 -10.44 1.19
N ILE A 158 0.70 -9.44 2.04
CA ILE A 158 -0.02 -8.20 1.71
C ILE A 158 0.69 -7.26 0.73
N GLY A 159 1.98 -7.50 0.42
CA GLY A 159 2.80 -6.61 -0.40
C GLY A 159 2.23 -6.32 -1.79
N GLY A 160 1.48 -7.26 -2.39
CA GLY A 160 0.73 -6.99 -3.62
C GLY A 160 -0.40 -5.97 -3.41
N LEU A 161 -1.14 -6.07 -2.31
CA LEU A 161 -2.29 -5.22 -1.99
C LEU A 161 -1.89 -3.77 -1.77
N ILE A 162 -0.82 -3.51 -1.01
CA ILE A 162 -0.44 -2.13 -0.64
C ILE A 162 -0.05 -1.27 -1.84
N ARG A 163 0.29 -1.89 -2.99
CA ARG A 163 0.72 -1.23 -4.23
C ARG A 163 -0.42 -0.99 -5.23
N ALA A 164 -1.62 -1.50 -4.93
CA ALA A 164 -2.72 -1.60 -5.89
C ALA A 164 -3.45 -0.28 -6.18
N ASP A 165 -3.38 0.71 -5.28
CA ASP A 165 -4.18 1.94 -5.34
C ASP A 165 -4.06 2.70 -6.64
N VAL A 166 -2.84 2.85 -7.15
CA VAL A 166 -2.57 3.59 -8.38
C VAL A 166 -3.31 3.00 -9.57
N HIS A 167 -3.52 1.67 -9.58
CA HIS A 167 -4.29 0.99 -10.61
C HIS A 167 -5.79 1.27 -10.46
N GLY A 168 -6.31 1.37 -9.24
CA GLY A 168 -7.68 1.83 -9.02
C GLY A 168 -7.90 3.29 -9.42
N TRP A 169 -7.00 4.19 -8.98
CA TRP A 169 -7.07 5.63 -9.26
C TRP A 169 -7.04 5.96 -10.75
N THR A 170 -6.28 5.18 -11.53
CA THR A 170 -6.11 5.39 -12.98
C THR A 170 -7.16 4.66 -13.84
N ASN A 171 -8.07 3.92 -13.19
CA ASN A 171 -9.17 3.20 -13.83
C ASN A 171 -10.54 3.53 -13.17
N PRO A 172 -10.92 4.80 -12.98
CA PRO A 172 -12.15 5.16 -12.27
C PRO A 172 -13.39 4.61 -12.99
N GLY A 173 -14.23 3.90 -12.24
CA GLY A 173 -15.43 3.24 -12.76
C GLY A 173 -15.17 2.01 -13.64
N ASP A 174 -13.94 1.49 -13.68
CA ASP A 174 -13.60 0.25 -14.38
C ASP A 174 -12.79 -0.71 -13.51
N PRO A 175 -13.48 -1.43 -12.61
CA PRO A 175 -12.87 -2.40 -11.72
C PRO A 175 -12.11 -3.51 -12.46
N GLY A 176 -12.61 -3.92 -13.64
CA GLY A 176 -12.01 -4.99 -14.43
C GLY A 176 -10.63 -4.61 -14.97
N ALA A 177 -10.49 -3.42 -15.57
CA ALA A 177 -9.18 -2.95 -16.01
C ALA A 177 -8.24 -2.63 -14.84
N ALA A 178 -8.77 -2.16 -13.71
CA ALA A 178 -7.97 -1.94 -12.51
C ALA A 178 -7.36 -3.25 -11.99
N ALA A 179 -8.17 -4.30 -11.87
CA ALA A 179 -7.74 -5.63 -11.44
C ALA A 179 -6.74 -6.25 -12.42
N GLU A 180 -6.98 -6.15 -13.72
CA GLU A 180 -6.08 -6.67 -14.75
C GLU A 180 -4.71 -5.96 -14.74
N GLN A 181 -4.71 -4.64 -14.54
CA GLN A 181 -3.48 -3.88 -14.40
C GLN A 181 -2.73 -4.21 -13.10
N ALA A 182 -3.43 -4.35 -11.98
CA ALA A 182 -2.86 -4.77 -10.70
C ALA A 182 -2.33 -6.21 -10.73
N TYR A 183 -2.94 -7.11 -11.51
CA TYR A 183 -2.41 -8.45 -11.76
C TYR A 183 -1.02 -8.39 -12.40
N ARG A 184 -0.85 -7.57 -13.45
CA ARG A 184 0.43 -7.43 -14.15
C ARG A 184 1.53 -6.92 -13.22
N ASP A 185 1.20 -5.97 -12.34
CA ASP A 185 2.11 -5.47 -11.32
C ASP A 185 2.43 -6.55 -10.25
N ALA A 186 1.41 -7.12 -9.62
CA ALA A 186 1.56 -8.06 -8.52
C ALA A 186 2.27 -9.35 -8.93
N ALA A 187 2.12 -9.79 -10.18
CA ALA A 187 2.78 -10.98 -10.73
C ALA A 187 4.31 -10.90 -10.72
N LEU A 188 4.90 -9.70 -10.56
CA LEU A 188 6.34 -9.55 -10.39
C LEU A 188 6.83 -10.24 -9.11
N THR A 189 6.08 -10.12 -8.02
CA THR A 189 6.54 -10.44 -6.67
C THR A 189 5.67 -11.46 -5.94
N HIS A 190 4.40 -11.59 -6.33
CA HIS A 190 3.38 -12.40 -5.66
C HIS A 190 2.75 -13.47 -6.54
N THR A 191 2.11 -14.44 -5.90
CA THR A 191 1.22 -15.44 -6.50
C THR A 191 -0.01 -15.62 -5.61
N GLY A 192 -1.03 -16.34 -6.07
CA GLY A 192 -2.16 -16.75 -5.22
C GLY A 192 -2.81 -15.56 -4.51
N ASN A 193 -2.98 -15.67 -3.19
CA ASN A 193 -3.68 -14.64 -2.40
C ASN A 193 -3.01 -13.26 -2.46
N GLY A 194 -1.69 -13.18 -2.65
CA GLY A 194 -1.00 -11.90 -2.80
C GLY A 194 -1.39 -11.15 -4.07
N VAL A 195 -1.68 -11.89 -5.15
CA VAL A 195 -2.18 -11.31 -6.42
C VAL A 195 -3.67 -11.01 -6.32
N TYR A 196 -4.47 -11.92 -5.76
CA TYR A 196 -5.90 -11.71 -5.60
C TYR A 196 -6.22 -10.51 -4.71
N ALA A 197 -5.45 -10.31 -3.63
CA ALA A 197 -5.59 -9.14 -2.76
C ALA A 197 -5.29 -7.82 -3.49
N ALA A 198 -4.29 -7.81 -4.39
CA ALA A 198 -3.99 -6.65 -5.23
C ALA A 198 -5.12 -6.35 -6.23
N MET A 199 -5.65 -7.39 -6.88
CA MET A 199 -6.76 -7.28 -7.81
C MET A 199 -8.03 -6.74 -7.11
N PHE A 200 -8.36 -7.32 -5.96
CA PHE A 200 -9.47 -6.89 -5.09
C PHE A 200 -9.36 -5.41 -4.75
N ALA A 201 -8.21 -4.97 -4.23
CA ALA A 201 -8.00 -3.59 -3.82
C ALA A 201 -8.09 -2.61 -4.99
N ALA A 202 -7.48 -2.93 -6.14
CA ALA A 202 -7.55 -2.08 -7.32
C ALA A 202 -8.99 -1.95 -7.85
N ALA A 203 -9.75 -3.05 -7.90
CA ALA A 203 -11.15 -3.06 -8.33
C ALA A 203 -12.05 -2.23 -7.39
N LEU A 204 -11.91 -2.42 -6.08
CA LEU A 204 -12.59 -1.64 -5.05
C LEU A 204 -12.30 -0.14 -5.22
N ILE A 205 -11.03 0.23 -5.36
CA ILE A 205 -10.60 1.63 -5.47
C ILE A 205 -11.08 2.25 -6.78
N ALA A 206 -11.11 1.51 -7.88
CA ALA A 206 -11.71 1.95 -9.13
C ALA A 206 -13.21 2.25 -8.98
N ALA A 207 -13.94 1.40 -8.25
CA ALA A 207 -15.35 1.64 -7.94
C ALA A 207 -15.52 2.90 -7.08
N ALA A 208 -14.71 3.06 -6.03
CA ALA A 208 -14.75 4.23 -5.15
C ALA A 208 -14.38 5.53 -5.88
N ALA A 209 -13.37 5.48 -6.75
CA ALA A 209 -12.92 6.63 -7.54
C ALA A 209 -14.01 7.16 -8.49
N SER A 210 -14.98 6.34 -8.89
CA SER A 210 -16.13 6.79 -9.67
C SER A 210 -17.03 7.78 -8.91
N GLY A 211 -17.01 7.74 -7.58
CA GLY A 211 -17.88 8.52 -6.70
C GLY A 211 -19.36 8.12 -6.73
N ALA A 212 -19.70 7.03 -7.42
CA ALA A 212 -21.09 6.58 -7.62
C ALA A 212 -21.58 5.57 -6.57
N HIS A 213 -20.70 5.10 -5.69
CA HIS A 213 -20.95 3.98 -4.79
C HIS A 213 -20.57 4.32 -3.35
N ASP A 214 -21.31 3.76 -2.38
CA ASP A 214 -20.91 3.78 -0.98
C ASP A 214 -19.79 2.75 -0.71
N VAL A 215 -19.28 2.75 0.52
CA VAL A 215 -18.18 1.85 0.91
C VAL A 215 -18.54 0.37 0.77
N HIS A 216 -19.79 -0.01 1.02
CA HIS A 216 -20.22 -1.41 0.96
C HIS A 216 -20.33 -1.92 -0.47
N ALA A 217 -20.85 -1.10 -1.38
CA ALA A 217 -20.88 -1.40 -2.81
C ALA A 217 -19.46 -1.47 -3.40
N CYS A 218 -18.54 -0.61 -2.96
CA CYS A 218 -17.13 -0.69 -3.37
C CYS A 218 -16.48 -2.00 -2.87
N LEU A 219 -16.69 -2.36 -1.60
CA LEU A 219 -16.18 -3.61 -1.02
C LEU A 219 -16.72 -4.86 -1.72
N ALA A 220 -17.98 -4.85 -2.14
CA ALA A 220 -18.58 -5.96 -2.88
C ALA A 220 -18.12 -6.05 -4.35
N THR A 221 -17.55 -4.96 -4.89
CA THR A 221 -17.04 -4.92 -6.26
C THR A 221 -15.63 -5.49 -6.38
N GLY A 222 -14.81 -5.29 -5.35
CA GLY A 222 -13.49 -5.93 -5.25
C GLY A 222 -13.62 -7.44 -5.15
#